data_AF-A0A352XS06-F1
#
_entry.id   AF-A0A352XS06-F1
#
_cell.length_a   1.000
_cell.length_b   1.000
_cell.length_c   1.000
_cell.angle_alpha   90.00
_cell.angle_beta   90.00
_cell.angle_gamma   90.00
#
_symmetry.space_group_name_H-M   'P 1'
#
loop_
_entity.id
_entity.type
_entity.pdbx_description
1 polymer ?
#
loop_
_entity_poly.entity_id
_entity_poly.type
_entity_poly.pdbx_seq_one_letter_code
_entity_poly.pdbx_strand_id
1 'polypeptide(L)'
;MPFHTILLILQDELLLQRIIDPVFLVEHDLTLRALLYDYYELQKYQWLAPEVRKQVDDAPIREYIDMMARKISLGMHVDDLP
;
A
#
# COMPACT_ATOMS: atom_id res chain seq x y z
N MET A 1 -6.57 -21.79 -13.62
CA MET A 1 -5.53 -21.14 -14.44
C MET A 1 -4.36 -20.85 -13.51
N PRO A 2 -3.15 -21.39 -13.70
CA PRO A 2 -2.04 -21.01 -12.84
C PRO A 2 -1.53 -19.66 -13.36
N PHE A 3 -1.99 -18.58 -12.74
CA PHE A 3 -1.22 -17.33 -12.81
C PHE A 3 0.14 -17.62 -12.18
N HIS A 4 1.22 -17.39 -12.92
CA HIS A 4 2.57 -17.59 -12.39
C HIS A 4 2.75 -16.65 -11.19
N THR A 5 2.95 -17.20 -9.98
CA THR A 5 3.10 -16.43 -8.73
C THR A 5 4.17 -15.33 -8.83
N ILE A 6 5.22 -15.58 -9.62
CA ILE A 6 6.28 -14.60 -9.90
C ILE A 6 5.73 -13.34 -10.57
N LEU A 7 4.76 -13.46 -11.48
CA LEU A 7 4.17 -12.29 -12.16
C LEU A 7 3.33 -11.44 -11.19
N LEU A 8 2.66 -12.06 -10.23
CA LEU A 8 1.91 -11.35 -9.19
C LEU A 8 2.84 -10.56 -8.28
N ILE A 9 3.93 -11.18 -7.83
CA ILE A 9 4.95 -10.53 -7.00
C ILE A 9 5.58 -9.34 -7.72
N LEU A 10 5.98 -9.53 -8.99
CA LEU A 10 6.56 -8.45 -9.81
C LEU A 10 5.58 -7.29 -10.01
N GLN A 11 4.30 -7.59 -10.20
CA GLN A 11 3.28 -6.56 -10.34
C GLN A 11 3.14 -5.73 -9.06
N ASP A 12 3.08 -6.39 -7.90
CA ASP A 12 2.99 -5.70 -6.60
C ASP A 12 4.22 -4.82 -6.33
N GLU A 13 5.43 -5.32 -6.62
CA GLU A 13 6.67 -4.54 -6.48
C GLU A 13 6.68 -3.29 -7.37
N LEU A 14 6.35 -3.43 -8.66
CA LEU A 14 6.30 -2.31 -9.61
C LEU A 14 5.23 -1.27 -9.20
N LEU A 15 4.11 -1.74 -8.67
CA LEU A 15 3.03 -0.87 -8.21
C LEU A 15 3.46 -0.06 -6.99
N LEU A 16 4.08 -0.71 -5.99
CA LEU A 16 4.60 -0.04 -4.80
C LEU A 16 5.69 0.98 -5.13
N GLN A 17 6.60 0.67 -6.06
CA GLN A 17 7.62 1.62 -6.52
C GLN A 17 7.00 2.89 -7.11
N ARG A 18 5.92 2.75 -7.90
CA ARG A 18 5.22 3.91 -8.49
C ARG A 18 4.46 4.73 -7.46
N ILE A 19 3.83 4.08 -6.48
CA ILE A 19 3.05 4.77 -5.44
C ILE A 19 3.95 5.64 -4.56
N ILE A 20 5.19 5.23 -4.35
CA ILE A 20 6.17 5.94 -3.53
C ILE A 20 6.88 7.06 -4.32
N ASP A 21 6.79 7.07 -5.65
CA ASP A 21 7.40 8.10 -6.49
C ASP A 21 6.70 9.46 -6.30
N PRO A 22 7.39 10.46 -5.73
CA PRO A 22 6.81 11.78 -5.48
C PRO A 22 6.42 12.50 -6.78
N VAL A 23 7.09 12.24 -7.91
CA VAL A 23 6.74 12.83 -9.20
C VAL A 23 5.38 12.30 -9.64
N PHE A 24 5.18 10.98 -9.58
CA PHE A 24 3.91 10.34 -9.91
C PHE A 24 2.76 10.85 -9.04
N LEU A 25 2.99 11.00 -7.73
CA LEU A 25 2.00 11.53 -6.79
C LEU A 25 1.56 12.95 -7.16
N VAL A 26 2.51 13.84 -7.47
CA VAL A 26 2.22 15.23 -7.83
C VAL A 26 1.52 15.33 -9.19
N GLU A 27 1.95 14.56 -10.19
CA GLU A 27 1.36 14.56 -11.53
C GLU A 27 -0.12 14.14 -11.52
N HIS A 28 -0.50 13.28 -10.59
CA HIS A 28 -1.86 12.74 -10.46
C HIS A 28 -2.69 13.41 -9.35
N ASP A 29 -2.17 14.44 -8.66
CA ASP A 29 -2.80 15.08 -7.50
C ASP A 29 -3.19 14.06 -6.40
N LEU A 30 -2.33 13.07 -6.18
CA LEU A 30 -2.51 11.99 -5.23
C LEU A 30 -1.63 12.19 -4.00
N THR A 31 -2.09 11.66 -2.87
CA THR A 31 -1.27 11.56 -1.66
C THR A 31 -0.81 10.13 -1.47
N LEU A 32 0.43 9.94 -1.00
CA LEU A 32 0.99 8.63 -0.70
C LEU A 32 0.08 7.82 0.24
N ARG A 33 -0.46 8.49 1.27
CA ARG A 33 -1.43 7.89 2.21
C ARG A 33 -2.65 7.33 1.49
N ALA A 34 -3.26 8.11 0.58
CA ALA A 34 -4.46 7.68 -0.14
C ALA A 34 -4.17 6.46 -1.01
N LEU A 35 -3.07 6.47 -1.77
CA LEU A 35 -2.70 5.33 -2.61
C LEU A 35 -2.33 4.07 -1.82
N LEU A 36 -1.65 4.22 -0.67
CA LEU A 36 -1.38 3.08 0.22
C LEU A 36 -2.67 2.49 0.79
N TYR A 37 -3.66 3.33 1.09
CA TYR A 37 -4.99 2.89 1.52
C TYR A 37 -5.74 2.17 0.39
N ASP A 38 -5.72 2.72 -0.82
CA ASP A 38 -6.34 2.09 -2.00
C ASP A 38 -5.66 0.76 -2.35
N TYR A 39 -4.34 0.69 -2.23
CA TYR A 39 -3.59 -0.57 -2.37
C TYR A 39 -4.02 -1.60 -1.34
N TYR A 40 -4.16 -1.21 -0.07
CA TYR A 40 -4.64 -2.09 0.98
C TYR A 40 -6.06 -2.61 0.68
N GLU A 41 -6.99 -1.74 0.30
CA GLU A 41 -8.35 -2.14 -0.05
C GLU A 41 -8.38 -3.08 -1.26
N LEU A 42 -7.51 -2.85 -2.26
CA LEU A 42 -7.37 -3.74 -3.42
C LEU A 42 -6.91 -5.14 -3.00
N GLN A 43 -5.86 -5.24 -2.18
CA GLN A 43 -5.35 -6.53 -1.67
C GLN A 43 -6.40 -7.22 -0.80
N LYS A 44 -7.09 -6.47 0.06
CA LYS A 44 -8.21 -6.95 0.88
C LYS A 44 -9.36 -7.48 -0.01
N TYR A 45 -9.61 -6.85 -1.15
CA TYR A 45 -10.59 -7.31 -2.13
C TYR A 45 -10.19 -8.60 -2.83
N GLN A 46 -8.90 -8.77 -3.13
CA GLN A 46 -8.38 -9.93 -3.84
C GLN A 46 -8.23 -11.15 -2.93
N TRP A 47 -7.84 -10.97 -1.68
CA TRP A 47 -7.46 -12.09 -0.80
C TRP A 47 -8.57 -12.54 0.15
N LEU A 48 -9.51 -11.66 0.50
CA LEU A 48 -10.57 -11.99 1.46
C LEU A 48 -11.89 -12.28 0.77
N ALA A 49 -12.51 -13.38 1.20
CA ALA A 49 -13.90 -13.66 0.92
C ALA A 49 -14.80 -12.51 1.46
N PRO A 50 -15.89 -12.16 0.77
CA PRO A 50 -16.76 -11.03 1.14
C PRO A 50 -17.23 -11.06 2.60
N GLU A 51 -17.44 -12.25 3.15
CA GLU A 51 -17.94 -12.51 4.50
C GLU A 51 -16.90 -12.14 5.56
N VAL A 52 -15.62 -12.36 5.27
CA VAL A 52 -14.49 -12.06 6.16
C VAL A 52 -14.11 -10.58 6.04
N ARG A 53 -14.25 -9.98 4.84
CA ARG A 53 -13.89 -8.58 4.58
C ARG A 53 -14.55 -7.58 5.50
N LYS A 54 -15.81 -7.82 5.88
CA LYS A 54 -16.60 -6.93 6.77
C LYS A 54 -16.26 -7.10 8.25
N GLN A 55 -15.50 -8.14 8.61
CA GLN A 55 -15.14 -8.48 9.99
C GLN A 55 -13.71 -8.08 10.34
N VAL A 56 -12.92 -7.65 9.36
CA VAL A 56 -11.55 -7.15 9.59
C VAL A 56 -11.62 -5.75 10.19
N ASP A 57 -10.94 -5.58 11.32
CA ASP A 57 -10.67 -4.25 11.87
C ASP A 57 -9.50 -3.61 11.10
N ASP A 58 -9.82 -2.56 10.33
CA ASP A 58 -8.83 -1.84 9.53
C ASP A 58 -8.11 -0.74 10.32
N ALA A 59 -8.49 -0.48 11.59
CA ALA A 59 -7.88 0.57 12.39
C ALA A 59 -6.34 0.40 12.56
N PRO A 60 -5.81 -0.79 12.88
CA PRO A 60 -4.37 -0.99 12.99
C PRO A 60 -3.63 -0.76 11.67
N ILE A 61 -4.24 -1.15 10.55
CA ILE A 61 -3.66 -0.98 9.22
C ILE A 61 -3.67 0.50 8.82
N ARG A 62 -4.75 1.23 9.11
CA ARG A 62 -4.83 2.67 8.86
C ARG A 62 -3.73 3.44 9.60
N GLU A 63 -3.53 3.13 10.88
CA GLU A 63 -2.46 3.73 11.68
C GLU A 63 -1.07 3.42 11.11
N TYR A 64 -0.85 2.17 10.66
CA TYR A 64 0.39 1.78 10.02
C TYR A 64 0.64 2.51 8.69
N ILE A 65 -0.39 2.66 7.85
CA ILE A 65 -0.32 3.41 6.59
C ILE A 65 0.01 4.89 6.85
N ASP A 66 -0.64 5.50 7.84
CA ASP A 66 -0.37 6.90 8.22
C ASP A 66 1.08 7.08 8.69
N MET A 67 1.58 6.15 9.49
CA MET A 67 2.98 6.13 9.93
C MET A 67 3.93 5.99 8.73
N MET A 68 3.67 5.05 7.81
CA MET A 68 4.51 4.84 6.63
C MET A 68 4.51 6.06 5.69
N ALA A 69 3.35 6.60 5.39
CA ALA A 69 3.21 7.79 4.55
C ALA A 69 4.02 8.95 5.14
N ARG A 70 3.93 9.16 6.47
CA ARG A 70 4.70 10.18 7.17
C ARG A 70 6.21 9.91 7.09
N LYS A 71 6.68 8.68 7.32
CA LYS A 71 8.11 8.33 7.24
C LYS A 71 8.70 8.64 5.86
N ILE A 72 7.99 8.22 4.81
CA ILE A 72 8.42 8.39 3.42
C ILE A 72 8.38 9.87 3.02
N SER A 73 7.33 10.61 3.38
CA SER A 73 7.24 12.05 3.13
C SER A 73 8.30 12.87 3.87
N LEU A 74 8.80 12.38 5.01
CA LEU A 74 9.89 13.02 5.76
C LEU A 74 11.29 12.59 5.28
N GLY A 75 11.41 11.66 4.33
CA GLY A 75 12.69 11.15 3.83
C GLY A 75 13.47 10.33 4.86
N MET A 76 12.81 9.78 5.88
CA MET A 76 13.47 8.98 6.92
C MET A 76 13.68 7.54 6.45
N HIS A 77 14.92 7.02 6.60
CA HIS A 77 15.21 5.61 6.35
C HIS A 77 14.58 4.74 7.44
N VAL A 78 14.20 3.51 7.08
CA VAL A 78 13.55 2.54 7.99
C VAL A 78 14.43 2.19 9.21
N ASP A 79 15.73 2.46 9.13
CA ASP A 79 16.76 2.17 10.12
C ASP A 79 16.87 3.21 11.27
N ASP A 80 16.11 4.31 11.22
CA ASP A 80 16.24 5.44 12.16
C ASP A 80 15.30 5.40 13.39
N LEU A 81 14.81 4.22 13.81
CA LEU A 81 14.02 4.07 15.05
C LEU A 81 14.84 3.40 16.17
N PRO A 82 14.73 3.87 17.43
CA PRO A 82 15.35 3.24 18.59
C PRO A 82 14.71 1.88 18.94
#